data_AF-A0A414RE39-F1
#
_entry.id   AF-A0A414RE39-F1
#
_cell.length_a   1.000
_cell.length_b   1.000
_cell.length_c   1.000
_cell.angle_alpha   90.00
_cell.angle_beta   90.00
_cell.angle_gamma   90.00
#
_symmetry.space_group_name_H-M   'P 1'
#
loop_
_entity.id
_entity.type
_entity.pdbx_description
1 polymer ?
#
loop_
_entity_poly.entity_id
_entity_poly.type
_entity_poly.pdbx_seq_one_letter_code
_entity_poly.pdbx_strand_id
1 'polypeptide(L)'
;MVAYNAGDPKRIQHLIKVHYFARMIGLAEHVDEATQLILEAAAIVHDIGIRICEQKYGVCDGKHQELEGPDEARKLLTDMGTFSEAQIERICWLVGHHHTYDSIIEIDYQILVEADFLVNIYEDNLPADAIRKVKEKIFKTSAGRALLDTMFGVENNTL
;
A
#
# COMPACT_ATOMS: atom_id res chain seq x y z
N MET A 1 4.91 13.23 4.63
CA MET A 1 4.06 12.39 5.50
C MET A 1 4.44 12.37 6.98
N VAL A 2 5.72 12.37 7.38
CA VAL A 2 6.10 12.42 8.82
C VAL A 2 5.45 13.60 9.57
N ALA A 3 5.55 14.82 9.02
CA ALA A 3 4.92 16.00 9.62
C ALA A 3 3.38 15.93 9.59
N TYR A 4 2.81 15.36 8.53
CA TYR A 4 1.35 15.18 8.39
C TYR A 4 0.80 14.22 9.48
N ASN A 5 1.55 13.15 9.78
CA ASN A 5 1.24 12.17 10.81
C ASN A 5 1.89 12.48 12.17
N ALA A 6 2.17 13.75 12.46
CA ALA A 6 2.80 14.16 13.72
C ALA A 6 2.02 13.64 14.94
N GLY A 7 2.74 13.00 15.87
CA GLY A 7 2.16 12.38 17.06
C GLY A 7 1.70 10.92 16.88
N ASP A 8 1.78 10.36 15.66
CA ASP A 8 1.44 8.96 15.38
C ASP A 8 2.67 8.17 14.87
N PRO A 9 3.55 7.70 15.77
CA PRO A 9 4.72 6.94 15.37
C PRO A 9 4.37 5.59 14.72
N LYS A 10 3.23 4.97 15.06
CA LYS A 10 2.81 3.70 14.44
C LYS A 10 2.55 3.92 12.95
N ARG A 11 1.75 4.93 12.60
CA ARG A 11 1.41 5.25 11.20
C ARG A 11 2.62 5.70 10.39
N ILE A 12 3.54 6.45 11.01
CA ILE A 12 4.81 6.83 10.37
C ILE A 12 5.67 5.60 10.06
N GLN A 13 5.78 4.66 10.99
CA GLN A 13 6.55 3.43 10.76
C GLN A 13 5.89 2.52 9.74
N HIS A 14 4.56 2.43 9.76
CA HIS A 14 3.77 1.67 8.80
C HIS A 14 4.08 2.12 7.37
N LEU A 15 3.87 3.40 7.04
CA LEU A 15 4.10 3.90 5.68
C LEU A 15 5.57 3.78 5.23
N ILE A 16 6.55 3.91 6.14
CA ILE A 16 7.98 3.76 5.80
C ILE A 16 8.27 2.33 5.37
N LYS A 17 7.72 1.34 6.09
CA LYS A 17 7.89 -0.07 5.74
C LYS A 17 7.17 -0.40 4.43
N VAL A 18 5.93 0.06 4.25
CA VAL A 18 5.16 -0.16 3.01
C VAL A 18 5.89 0.44 1.82
N HIS A 19 6.38 1.68 1.91
CA HIS A 19 7.19 2.30 0.86
C HIS A 19 8.42 1.46 0.51
N TYR A 20 9.17 0.99 1.51
CA TYR A 20 10.37 0.21 1.24
C TYR A 20 10.06 -1.14 0.57
N PHE A 21 9.01 -1.84 1.01
CA PHE A 21 8.57 -3.08 0.36
C PHE A 21 8.07 -2.84 -1.06
N ALA A 22 7.24 -1.82 -1.29
CA ALA A 22 6.76 -1.46 -2.62
C ALA A 22 7.94 -1.15 -3.56
N ARG A 23 8.93 -0.40 -3.06
CA ARG A 23 10.16 -0.11 -3.81
C ARG A 23 10.92 -1.38 -4.18
N MET A 24 11.18 -2.26 -3.21
CA MET A 24 11.93 -3.50 -3.46
C MET A 24 11.21 -4.42 -4.45
N ILE A 25 9.91 -4.60 -4.30
CA ILE A 25 9.11 -5.45 -5.18
C ILE A 25 9.08 -4.86 -6.59
N GLY A 26 8.85 -3.55 -6.75
CA GLY A 26 8.85 -2.90 -8.06
C GLY A 26 10.17 -3.07 -8.82
N LEU A 27 11.30 -2.86 -8.13
CA LEU A 27 12.62 -3.07 -8.72
C LEU A 27 12.88 -4.53 -9.11
N ALA A 28 12.43 -5.49 -8.29
CA ALA A 28 12.59 -6.92 -8.55
C ALA A 28 11.68 -7.43 -9.68
N GLU A 29 10.49 -6.85 -9.83
CA GLU A 29 9.55 -7.12 -10.92
C GLU A 29 9.86 -6.31 -12.19
N HIS A 30 10.94 -5.53 -12.19
CA HIS A 30 11.41 -4.74 -13.33
C HIS A 30 10.36 -3.75 -13.88
N VAL A 31 9.57 -3.13 -13.00
CA VAL A 31 8.66 -2.06 -13.42
C VAL A 31 9.47 -0.87 -13.94
N ASP A 32 8.95 -0.16 -14.95
CA ASP A 32 9.63 0.99 -15.53
C ASP A 32 9.71 2.17 -14.55
N GLU A 33 10.62 3.12 -14.82
CA GLU A 33 10.89 4.24 -13.90
C GLU A 33 9.66 5.12 -13.63
N ALA A 34 8.76 5.29 -14.62
CA ALA A 34 7.57 6.11 -14.44
C ALA A 34 6.55 5.41 -13.53
N THR A 35 6.35 4.10 -13.73
CA THR A 35 5.53 3.26 -12.85
C THR A 35 6.12 3.16 -11.45
N GLN A 36 7.45 3.01 -11.32
CA GLN A 36 8.16 2.96 -10.04
C GLN A 36 7.95 4.25 -9.23
N LEU A 37 8.05 5.41 -9.88
CA LEU A 37 7.82 6.70 -9.24
C LEU A 37 6.39 6.83 -8.71
N ILE A 38 5.39 6.43 -9.51
CA ILE A 38 3.97 6.44 -9.12
C ILE A 38 3.72 5.49 -7.95
N LEU A 39 4.24 4.26 -8.02
CA LEU A 39 4.11 3.25 -6.99
C LEU A 39 4.68 3.72 -5.65
N GLU A 40 5.90 4.26 -5.66
CA GLU A 40 6.54 4.75 -4.44
C GLU A 40 5.81 5.95 -3.84
N ALA A 41 5.35 6.87 -4.69
CA ALA A 41 4.55 8.01 -4.23
C ALA A 41 3.22 7.54 -3.61
N ALA A 42 2.52 6.62 -4.27
CA ALA A 42 1.28 6.02 -3.76
C ALA A 42 1.50 5.29 -2.44
N ALA A 43 2.56 4.49 -2.31
CA ALA A 43 2.89 3.80 -1.07
C ALA A 43 3.13 4.76 0.10
N ILE A 44 3.71 5.94 -0.14
CA ILE A 44 3.91 6.96 0.88
C ILE A 44 2.58 7.57 1.35
N VAL A 45 1.59 7.71 0.46
CA VAL A 45 0.33 8.41 0.73
C VAL A 45 -0.91 7.52 0.80
N HIS A 46 -0.80 6.19 0.68
CA HIS A 46 -1.95 5.29 0.59
C HIS A 46 -2.95 5.46 1.75
N ASP A 47 -2.43 5.61 2.97
CA ASP A 47 -3.20 5.79 4.21
C ASP A 47 -3.50 7.27 4.56
N ILE A 48 -3.32 8.22 3.63
CA ILE A 48 -3.51 9.65 3.93
C ILE A 48 -4.95 9.98 4.38
N GLY A 49 -5.92 9.17 3.93
CA GLY A 49 -7.33 9.29 4.26
C GLY A 49 -7.66 9.05 5.73
N ILE A 50 -6.81 8.36 6.50
CA ILE A 50 -7.10 8.05 7.92
C ILE A 50 -7.38 9.31 8.73
N ARG A 51 -6.58 10.38 8.54
CA ARG A 51 -6.76 11.63 9.30
C ARG A 51 -8.10 12.29 9.02
N ILE A 52 -8.54 12.25 7.77
CA ILE A 52 -9.83 12.80 7.36
C ILE A 52 -10.97 11.95 7.94
N CYS A 53 -10.84 10.63 7.91
CA CYS A 53 -11.81 9.71 8.50
C CYS A 53 -11.92 9.91 10.02
N GLU A 54 -10.80 10.02 10.74
CA GLU A 54 -10.79 10.29 12.19
C GLU A 54 -11.50 11.61 12.52
N GLN A 55 -11.30 12.66 11.71
CA GLN A 55 -11.94 13.96 11.90
C GLN A 55 -13.45 13.93 11.59
N LYS A 56 -13.85 13.24 10.53
CA LYS A 56 -15.26 13.20 10.06
C LYS A 56 -16.11 12.17 10.81
N TYR A 57 -15.55 11.01 11.11
CA TYR A 57 -16.28 9.81 11.56
C TYR A 57 -15.83 9.28 12.92
N GLY A 58 -14.67 9.74 13.44
CA GLY A 58 -14.08 9.25 14.69
C GLY A 58 -13.48 7.84 14.61
N VAL A 59 -13.66 7.16 13.48
CA VAL A 59 -13.10 5.84 13.15
C VAL A 59 -12.68 5.84 11.69
N CYS A 60 -11.91 4.84 11.30
CA CYS A 60 -11.45 4.69 9.93
C CYS A 60 -11.42 3.20 9.55
N ASP A 61 -12.23 2.84 8.55
CA ASP A 61 -12.16 1.53 7.89
C ASP A 61 -11.69 1.71 6.44
N GLY A 62 -11.38 0.60 5.76
CA GLY A 62 -10.84 0.65 4.40
C GLY A 62 -11.75 1.36 3.39
N LYS A 63 -13.08 1.29 3.54
CA LYS A 63 -14.01 1.96 2.61
C LYS A 63 -13.99 3.47 2.80
N HIS A 64 -13.93 3.94 4.05
CA HIS A 64 -13.81 5.37 4.32
C HIS A 64 -12.42 5.89 3.88
N GLN A 65 -11.36 5.10 4.03
CA GLN A 65 -10.04 5.45 3.51
C GLN A 65 -10.04 5.64 1.99
N GLU A 66 -10.60 4.68 1.26
CA GLU A 66 -10.71 4.74 -0.19
C GLU A 66 -11.57 5.92 -0.67
N LEU A 67 -12.58 6.31 0.12
CA LEU A 67 -13.43 7.45 -0.16
C LEU A 67 -12.71 8.79 0.07
N GLU A 68 -11.99 8.92 1.19
CA GLU A 68 -11.45 10.21 1.66
C GLU A 68 -9.99 10.45 1.26
N GLY A 69 -9.24 9.37 1.01
CA GLY A 69 -7.82 9.41 0.67
C GLY A 69 -7.49 10.11 -0.66
N PRO A 70 -8.22 9.84 -1.78
CA PRO A 70 -7.87 10.40 -3.09
C PRO A 70 -7.83 11.92 -3.14
N ASP A 71 -8.81 12.59 -2.54
CA ASP A 71 -8.89 14.06 -2.55
C ASP A 71 -7.77 14.70 -1.71
N GLU A 72 -7.44 14.12 -0.56
CA GLU A 72 -6.35 14.62 0.29
C GLU A 72 -4.97 14.32 -0.32
N ALA A 73 -4.80 13.17 -0.97
CA ALA A 73 -3.60 12.86 -1.75
C ALA A 73 -3.42 13.88 -2.89
N ARG A 74 -4.48 14.15 -3.66
CA ARG A 74 -4.47 15.12 -4.76
C ARG A 74 -4.04 16.51 -4.29
N LYS A 75 -4.60 17.00 -3.19
CA LYS A 75 -4.23 18.29 -2.59
C LYS A 75 -2.74 18.34 -2.27
N LEU A 76 -2.23 17.35 -1.54
CA LEU A 76 -0.81 17.29 -1.18
C LEU A 76 0.11 17.26 -2.41
N LEU A 77 -0.21 16.42 -3.41
CA LEU A 77 0.62 16.26 -4.60
C LEU A 77 0.58 17.50 -5.51
N THR A 78 -0.56 18.18 -5.57
CA THR A 78 -0.72 19.45 -6.30
C THR A 78 0.11 20.55 -5.64
N ASP A 79 0.03 20.68 -4.31
CA ASP A 79 0.79 21.67 -3.54
C ASP A 79 2.31 21.46 -3.66
N MET A 80 2.77 20.21 -3.83
CA MET A 80 4.17 19.91 -4.11
C MET A 80 4.63 20.42 -5.49
N GLY A 81 3.74 20.49 -6.48
CA GLY A 81 4.02 21.03 -7.82
C GLY A 81 5.01 20.22 -8.66
N THR A 82 5.32 18.97 -8.28
CA THR A 82 6.33 18.13 -8.94
C THR A 82 5.76 17.02 -9.84
N PHE A 83 4.51 16.63 -9.63
CA PHE A 83 3.85 15.57 -10.39
C PHE A 83 2.99 16.16 -11.51
N SER A 84 2.96 15.49 -12.66
CA SER A 84 1.99 15.80 -13.72
C SER A 84 0.59 15.37 -13.32
N GLU A 85 -0.44 15.95 -13.96
CA GLU A 85 -1.84 15.61 -13.68
C GLU A 85 -2.12 14.10 -13.84
N ALA A 86 -1.59 13.47 -14.89
CA ALA A 86 -1.75 12.03 -15.11
C ALA A 86 -1.12 11.18 -13.98
N GLN A 87 0.02 11.61 -13.43
CA GLN A 87 0.63 10.94 -12.29
C GLN A 87 -0.20 11.13 -11.03
N ILE A 88 -0.72 12.34 -10.78
CA ILE A 88 -1.59 12.62 -9.64
C ILE A 88 -2.87 11.77 -9.74
N GLU A 89 -3.51 11.72 -10.91
CA GLU A 89 -4.68 10.88 -11.16
C GLU A 89 -4.40 9.41 -10.85
N ARG A 90 -3.28 8.86 -11.33
CA ARG A 90 -2.93 7.46 -11.07
C ARG A 90 -2.66 7.19 -9.59
N ILE A 91 -1.91 8.08 -8.92
CA ILE A 91 -1.62 7.95 -7.48
C ILE A 91 -2.93 8.01 -6.68
N CYS A 92 -3.81 8.96 -6.97
CA CYS A 92 -5.10 9.10 -6.30
C CYS A 92 -6.00 7.88 -6.56
N TRP A 93 -5.95 7.31 -7.77
CA TRP A 93 -6.65 6.07 -8.07
C TRP A 93 -6.13 4.92 -7.21
N LEU A 94 -4.81 4.75 -7.08
CA LEU A 94 -4.22 3.72 -6.22
C LEU A 94 -4.64 3.89 -4.76
N VAL A 95 -4.57 5.12 -4.23
CA VAL A 95 -5.05 5.48 -2.89
C VAL A 95 -6.54 5.13 -2.71
N GLY A 96 -7.36 5.37 -3.73
CA GLY A 96 -8.80 5.10 -3.68
C GLY A 96 -9.22 3.65 -3.86
N HIS A 97 -8.28 2.73 -4.08
CA HIS A 97 -8.62 1.32 -4.39
C HIS A 97 -7.74 0.30 -3.64
N HIS A 98 -6.80 0.72 -2.79
CA HIS A 98 -5.85 -0.18 -2.13
C HIS A 98 -6.46 -1.15 -1.10
N HIS A 99 -7.75 -1.01 -0.75
CA HIS A 99 -8.51 -1.98 0.07
C HIS A 99 -9.52 -2.81 -0.74
N THR A 100 -9.55 -2.64 -2.06
CA THR A 100 -10.33 -3.44 -3.01
C THR A 100 -9.41 -4.50 -3.62
N TYR A 101 -9.78 -5.78 -3.59
CA TYR A 101 -8.84 -6.86 -3.99
C TYR A 101 -9.34 -7.75 -5.13
N ASP A 102 -10.62 -7.66 -5.48
CA ASP A 102 -11.29 -8.64 -6.33
C ASP A 102 -10.95 -8.48 -7.83
N SER A 103 -10.24 -7.42 -8.23
CA SER A 103 -9.93 -7.12 -9.65
C SER A 103 -8.68 -6.26 -9.82
N ILE A 104 -7.55 -6.69 -9.26
CA ILE A 104 -6.25 -6.05 -9.49
C ILE A 104 -5.75 -6.40 -10.91
N ILE A 105 -5.53 -5.38 -11.74
CA ILE A 105 -5.12 -5.53 -13.15
C ILE A 105 -3.68 -5.06 -13.38
N GLU A 106 -3.36 -3.86 -12.91
CA GLU A 106 -2.06 -3.21 -13.16
C GLU A 106 -1.03 -3.59 -12.09
N ILE A 107 0.25 -3.63 -12.49
CA ILE A 107 1.34 -4.13 -11.65
C ILE A 107 1.62 -3.23 -10.43
N ASP A 108 1.54 -1.91 -10.58
CA ASP A 108 1.69 -0.95 -9.48
C ASP A 108 0.64 -1.16 -8.39
N TYR A 109 -0.60 -1.44 -8.78
CA TYR A 109 -1.68 -1.73 -7.85
C TYR A 109 -1.44 -3.05 -7.10
N GLN A 110 -1.04 -4.10 -7.82
CA GLN A 110 -0.70 -5.38 -7.22
C GLN A 110 0.44 -5.25 -6.20
N ILE A 111 1.47 -4.49 -6.54
CA ILE A 111 2.62 -4.30 -5.66
C ILE A 111 2.26 -3.47 -4.43
N LEU A 112 1.48 -2.40 -4.59
CA LEU A 112 1.03 -1.58 -3.46
C LEU A 112 0.26 -2.42 -2.43
N VAL A 113 -0.70 -3.22 -2.91
CA VAL A 113 -1.50 -4.10 -2.05
C VAL A 113 -0.61 -5.15 -1.37
N GLU A 114 0.29 -5.80 -2.09
CA GLU A 114 1.20 -6.79 -1.50
C GLU A 114 2.13 -6.19 -0.45
N ALA A 115 2.68 -5.01 -0.72
CA ALA A 115 3.57 -4.30 0.21
C ALA A 115 2.85 -3.92 1.51
N ASP A 116 1.61 -3.43 1.40
CA ASP A 116 0.76 -3.14 2.57
C ASP A 116 0.46 -4.41 3.37
N PHE A 117 0.06 -5.50 2.70
CA PHE A 117 -0.17 -6.79 3.37
C PHE A 117 1.06 -7.33 4.11
N LEU A 118 2.27 -7.21 3.55
CA LEU A 118 3.49 -7.64 4.25
C LEU A 118 3.64 -6.94 5.61
N VAL A 119 3.32 -5.64 5.67
CA VAL A 119 3.40 -4.85 6.90
C VAL A 119 2.24 -5.18 7.84
N ASN A 120 1.01 -5.27 7.33
CA ASN A 120 -0.17 -5.61 8.12
C ASN A 120 -0.06 -6.99 8.76
N ILE A 121 0.43 -8.00 8.03
CA ILE A 121 0.68 -9.35 8.59
C ILE A 121 1.58 -9.27 9.83
N TYR A 122 2.66 -8.48 9.74
CA TYR A 122 3.62 -8.31 10.83
C TYR A 122 3.04 -7.50 11.99
N GLU A 123 2.40 -6.35 11.71
CA GLU A 123 1.89 -5.43 12.74
C GLU A 123 0.68 -6.01 13.50
N ASP A 124 -0.18 -6.76 12.81
CA ASP A 124 -1.36 -7.38 13.39
C ASP A 124 -1.10 -8.81 13.91
N ASN A 125 0.13 -9.31 13.73
CA ASN A 125 0.58 -10.62 14.19
C ASN A 125 -0.36 -11.75 13.72
N LEU A 126 -0.64 -11.79 12.41
CA LEU A 126 -1.60 -12.74 11.86
C LEU A 126 -1.13 -14.20 12.00
N PRO A 127 -2.04 -15.16 12.27
CA PRO A 127 -1.69 -16.57 12.40
C PRO A 127 -1.34 -17.18 11.04
N ALA A 128 -0.50 -18.23 11.03
CA ALA A 128 -0.01 -18.89 9.81
C ALA A 128 -1.12 -19.28 8.81
N ASP A 129 -2.29 -19.70 9.29
CA ASP A 129 -3.43 -20.05 8.45
C ASP A 129 -4.02 -18.84 7.69
N ALA A 130 -4.00 -17.66 8.32
CA ALA A 130 -4.43 -16.41 7.67
C ALA A 130 -3.38 -15.97 6.64
N ILE A 131 -2.09 -16.07 6.97
CA ILE A 131 -1.00 -15.75 6.06
C ILE A 131 -1.08 -16.61 4.79
N ARG A 132 -1.30 -17.93 4.93
CA ARG A 132 -1.49 -18.84 3.78
C ARG A 132 -2.65 -18.42 2.88
N LYS A 133 -3.81 -18.05 3.47
CA LYS A 133 -4.96 -17.57 2.70
C LYS A 133 -4.67 -16.25 1.97
N VAL A 134 -3.96 -15.33 2.63
CA VAL A 134 -3.54 -14.06 2.03
C VAL A 134 -2.57 -14.32 0.86
N LYS A 135 -1.57 -15.19 1.04
CA LYS A 135 -0.64 -15.61 -0.02
C LYS A 135 -1.37 -16.14 -1.26
N GLU A 136 -2.35 -17.02 -1.08
CA GLU A 136 -3.10 -17.62 -2.19
C GLU A 136 -3.99 -16.60 -2.91
N LYS A 137 -4.72 -15.79 -2.15
CA LYS A 137 -5.74 -14.89 -2.70
C LYS A 137 -5.15 -13.60 -3.25
N ILE A 138 -4.23 -12.99 -2.50
CA ILE A 138 -3.75 -11.63 -2.74
C ILE A 138 -2.43 -11.63 -3.51
N PHE A 139 -1.43 -12.39 -3.07
CA PHE A 139 -0.07 -12.29 -3.63
C PHE A 139 0.04 -12.95 -5.01
N LYS A 140 0.41 -12.17 -6.03
CA LYS A 140 0.61 -12.57 -7.43
C LYS A 140 2.05 -12.34 -7.92
N THR A 141 2.74 -11.30 -7.47
CA THR A 141 4.11 -11.05 -7.93
C THR A 141 5.06 -12.12 -7.41
N SER A 142 6.13 -12.39 -8.17
CA SER A 142 7.13 -13.37 -7.77
C SER A 142 7.92 -12.88 -6.55
N ALA A 143 8.29 -11.60 -6.54
CA ALA A 143 9.03 -10.96 -5.47
C ALA A 143 8.20 -10.81 -4.19
N GLY A 144 6.93 -10.41 -4.28
CA GLY A 144 6.04 -10.31 -3.12
C GLY A 144 5.82 -11.66 -2.46
N ARG A 145 5.62 -12.74 -3.24
CA ARG A 145 5.53 -14.11 -2.71
C ARG A 145 6.82 -14.56 -2.04
N ALA A 146 7.97 -14.31 -2.67
CA ALA A 146 9.26 -14.66 -2.10
C ALA A 146 9.51 -13.92 -0.77
N LEU A 147 9.15 -12.64 -0.68
CA LEU A 147 9.25 -11.86 0.55
C LEU A 147 8.31 -12.40 1.64
N LEU A 148 7.05 -12.68 1.30
CA LEU A 148 6.09 -13.26 2.25
C LEU A 148 6.61 -14.58 2.82
N ASP A 149 7.11 -15.47 1.96
CA ASP A 149 7.65 -16.77 2.38
C ASP A 149 8.89 -16.60 3.27
N THR A 150 9.77 -15.67 2.90
CA THR A 150 11.00 -15.38 3.66
C THR A 150 10.69 -14.79 5.04
N MET A 151 9.74 -13.86 5.12
CA MET A 151 9.40 -13.16 6.37
C MET A 151 8.65 -14.05 7.36
N PHE A 152 7.79 -14.93 6.86
CA PHE A 152 6.82 -15.63 7.70
C PHE A 152 6.96 -17.16 7.71
N GLY A 153 7.88 -17.74 6.92
CA GLY A 153 8.17 -19.17 6.92
C GLY A 153 7.00 -20.06 6.50
N VAL A 154 6.06 -19.53 5.71
CA VAL A 154 4.89 -20.25 5.21
C VAL A 154 5.15 -20.80 3.81
N GLU A 155 6.01 -21.81 3.74
CA GLU A 155 6.14 -22.60 2.51
C GLU A 155 4.81 -23.28 2.17
N ASN A 156 4.57 -23.49 0.87
CA ASN A 156 3.43 -24.29 0.45
C ASN A 156 3.64 -25.70 1.03
N ASN A 157 2.70 -26.17 1.86
CA ASN A 157 2.58 -27.59 2.12
C ASN A 157 2.30 -28.25 0.75
N THR A 158 3.34 -28.71 0.06
CA THR A 158 3.20 -29.81 -0.90
C THR A 158 2.75 -31.01 -0.08
N LEU A 159 1.43 -31.24 -0.08
CA LEU A 159 0.85 -32.54 0.24
C LEU A 159 1.31 -33.57 -0.79
#